data_AF-A0A943NDP2-F1
#
_entry.id   AF-A0A943NDP2-F1
#
_cell.length_a   1.000
_cell.length_b   1.000
_cell.length_c   1.000
_cell.angle_alpha   90.00
_cell.angle_beta   90.00
_cell.angle_gamma   90.00
#
_symmetry.space_group_name_H-M   'P 1'
#
loop_
_entity.id
_entity.type
_entity.pdbx_description
1 polymer ?
#
loop_
_entity_poly.entity_id
_entity_poly.type
_entity_poly.pdbx_seq_one_letter_code
_entity_poly.pdbx_strand_id
1 'polypeptide(L)'
;MKKLCAFLCLMCLTAALTVPASAAGPLEYSIDAPGDPDYGTPTSFEPVATADGGARKNEDVSKNAALIPPGFGTASADALNTGTPLTPNLAPGSMPATGAAVNGTSAPVFVPGSTIPTVNTPADPETSAPSTGYTEVTSDLYYSGGHLGTLKIPAIGLTVKVYEGTDSKTLAKGAGHFEETSIWRGNIAVAAHNRGTNNHFGKIHTLELGDEITLTTKLGTRTYEVVSVSKVLETDRSGLAATTENMITLYTCVMNQRDYRWCVKAVAQ
;
A
#
# COMPACT_ATOMS: atom_id res chain seq x y z
N MET A 1 -25.02 63.93 -90.03
CA MET A 1 -25.68 64.04 -88.71
C MET A 1 -25.62 62.77 -87.87
N LYS A 2 -25.78 61.56 -88.46
CA LYS A 2 -25.72 60.27 -87.72
C LYS A 2 -24.45 60.05 -86.86
N LYS A 3 -23.29 60.56 -87.29
CA LYS A 3 -22.03 60.46 -86.53
C LYS A 3 -22.00 61.34 -85.26
N LEU A 4 -22.78 62.42 -85.22
CA LEU A 4 -22.88 63.30 -84.05
C LEU A 4 -23.73 62.66 -82.94
N CYS A 5 -24.84 62.01 -83.30
CA CYS A 5 -25.65 61.24 -82.34
C CYS A 5 -24.87 60.09 -81.72
N ALA A 6 -24.08 59.35 -82.51
CA ALA A 6 -23.28 58.26 -81.98
C ALA A 6 -22.23 58.75 -80.97
N PHE A 7 -21.62 59.91 -81.22
CA PHE A 7 -20.66 60.52 -80.30
C PHE A 7 -21.32 60.97 -79.00
N LEU A 8 -22.51 61.57 -79.07
CA LEU A 8 -23.26 61.99 -77.89
C LEU A 8 -23.71 60.80 -77.04
N CYS A 9 -24.17 59.71 -77.67
CA CYS A 9 -24.55 58.49 -76.95
C CYS A 9 -23.34 57.81 -76.28
N LEU A 10 -22.17 57.80 -76.94
CA LEU A 10 -20.96 57.24 -76.35
C LEU A 10 -20.49 58.07 -75.14
N MET A 11 -20.58 59.41 -75.23
CA MET A 11 -20.22 60.29 -74.12
C MET A 11 -21.16 60.11 -72.91
N CYS A 12 -22.47 59.97 -73.14
CA CYS A 12 -23.43 59.65 -72.08
C CYS A 12 -23.15 58.28 -71.43
N LEU A 13 -22.74 57.28 -72.22
CA LEU A 13 -22.42 55.96 -71.68
C LEU A 13 -21.14 56.00 -70.81
N THR A 14 -20.13 56.79 -71.20
CA THR A 14 -18.91 56.95 -70.39
C THR A 14 -19.15 57.72 -69.09
N ALA A 15 -20.09 58.68 -69.07
CA ALA A 15 -20.46 59.39 -67.84
C ALA A 15 -21.30 58.53 -66.87
N ALA A 16 -22.06 57.56 -67.37
CA ALA A 16 -22.84 56.65 -66.53
C ALA A 16 -21.98 55.55 -65.86
N LEU A 17 -20.77 55.31 -66.35
CA LEU A 17 -19.85 54.29 -65.82
C LEU A 17 -18.86 54.84 -64.78
N THR A 18 -18.85 56.14 -64.52
CA THR A 18 -18.06 56.74 -63.43
C THR A 18 -18.83 56.65 -62.12
N VAL A 19 -18.82 55.49 -61.47
CA VAL A 19 -19.19 55.38 -60.05
C VAL A 19 -17.99 55.88 -59.24
N PRO A 20 -18.17 56.83 -58.31
CA PRO A 20 -17.07 57.29 -57.47
C PRO A 20 -16.58 56.12 -56.60
N ALA A 21 -15.31 55.74 -56.79
CA ALA A 21 -14.54 54.97 -55.83
C ALA A 21 -14.24 55.86 -54.63
N SER A 22 -15.26 56.12 -53.82
CA SER A 22 -15.15 56.77 -52.52
C SER A 22 -15.53 55.76 -51.45
N ALA A 23 -14.55 55.44 -50.61
CA ALA A 23 -14.66 54.65 -49.38
C ALA A 23 -14.98 53.16 -49.57
N ALA A 24 -13.95 52.42 -49.99
CA ALA A 24 -13.65 51.15 -49.35
C ALA A 24 -13.30 51.43 -47.88
N GLY A 25 -14.32 51.50 -47.03
CA GLY A 25 -14.20 51.29 -45.60
C GLY A 25 -15.12 50.10 -45.29
N PRO A 26 -14.62 49.01 -44.69
CA PRO A 26 -15.51 48.05 -44.06
C PRO A 26 -16.39 48.83 -43.09
N LEU A 27 -17.69 48.58 -43.14
CA LEU A 27 -18.63 49.03 -42.11
C LEU A 27 -18.14 48.44 -40.77
N GLU A 28 -17.38 49.22 -40.01
CA GLU A 28 -16.99 48.87 -38.65
C GLU A 28 -18.26 48.88 -37.81
N TYR A 29 -18.76 47.68 -37.52
CA TYR A 29 -19.74 47.47 -36.48
C TYR A 29 -18.97 47.47 -35.15
N SER A 30 -18.98 48.59 -34.44
CA SER A 30 -18.64 48.58 -33.01
C SER A 30 -19.87 48.08 -32.26
N ILE A 31 -19.83 46.81 -31.84
CA ILE A 31 -20.73 46.33 -30.78
C ILE A 31 -20.01 46.68 -29.49
N ASP A 32 -20.41 47.77 -28.86
CA ASP A 32 -20.02 48.03 -27.48
C ASP A 32 -20.54 46.88 -26.62
N ALA A 33 -19.66 46.30 -25.79
CA ALA A 33 -20.05 45.26 -24.87
C ALA A 33 -21.17 45.80 -23.95
N PRO A 34 -22.15 44.98 -23.54
CA PRO A 34 -23.08 45.36 -22.49
C PRO A 34 -22.28 45.84 -21.28
N GLY A 35 -22.70 46.95 -20.67
CA GLY A 35 -22.13 47.38 -19.39
C GLY A 35 -22.09 46.23 -18.41
N ASP A 36 -21.05 46.26 -17.55
CA ASP A 36 -20.62 45.22 -16.60
C ASP A 36 -21.74 44.23 -16.27
N PRO A 37 -21.72 43.00 -16.82
CA PRO A 37 -22.80 42.07 -16.56
C PRO A 37 -22.80 41.75 -15.06
N ASP A 38 -23.99 41.72 -14.46
CA ASP A 38 -24.30 41.40 -13.05
C ASP A 38 -23.92 39.95 -12.64
N TYR A 39 -22.90 39.37 -13.26
CA TYR A 39 -22.21 38.19 -12.78
C TYR A 39 -21.22 38.64 -11.71
N GLY A 40 -21.24 37.97 -10.56
CA GLY A 40 -20.31 38.26 -9.46
C GLY A 40 -18.86 38.34 -9.94
N THR A 41 -18.08 39.23 -9.33
CA THR A 41 -16.67 39.43 -9.64
C THR A 41 -15.97 38.08 -9.79
N PRO A 42 -15.27 37.80 -10.90
CA PRO A 42 -14.54 36.56 -11.05
C PRO A 42 -13.60 36.41 -9.86
N THR A 43 -13.82 35.43 -8.99
CA THR A 43 -12.93 35.12 -7.87
C THR A 43 -11.66 34.41 -8.32
N SER A 44 -11.33 34.49 -9.62
CA SER A 44 -10.03 34.08 -10.11
C SER A 44 -8.99 34.99 -9.48
N PHE A 45 -8.37 34.50 -8.42
CA PHE A 45 -7.18 35.09 -7.85
C PHE A 45 -6.18 35.31 -8.99
N GLU A 46 -5.68 36.54 -9.13
CA GLU A 46 -4.43 36.71 -9.85
C GLU A 46 -3.38 35.81 -9.16
N PRO A 47 -2.57 35.04 -9.90
CA PRO A 47 -1.47 34.32 -9.29
C PRO A 47 -0.63 35.34 -8.52
N VAL A 48 -0.57 35.21 -7.20
CA VAL A 48 0.29 36.04 -6.36
C VAL A 48 1.69 35.93 -6.94
N ALA A 49 2.20 37.03 -7.50
CA ALA A 49 3.60 37.16 -7.85
C ALA A 49 4.39 37.08 -6.54
N THR A 50 4.70 35.84 -6.14
CA THR A 50 5.59 35.55 -5.02
C THR A 50 6.98 36.03 -5.42
N ALA A 51 7.80 36.45 -4.45
CA ALA A 51 9.10 37.13 -4.66
C ALA A 51 10.11 36.40 -5.58
N ASP A 52 9.84 35.16 -5.99
CA ASP A 52 10.70 34.32 -6.83
C ASP A 52 10.38 34.37 -8.34
N GLY A 53 9.63 35.37 -8.82
CA GLY A 53 9.60 35.73 -10.24
C GLY A 53 8.94 34.73 -11.19
N GLY A 54 7.94 33.96 -10.73
CA GLY A 54 7.16 33.09 -11.61
C GLY A 54 7.86 31.80 -12.04
N ALA A 55 8.89 31.37 -11.31
CA ALA A 55 9.35 29.99 -11.42
C ALA A 55 8.18 29.05 -11.06
N ARG A 56 7.65 28.31 -12.04
CA ARG A 56 6.70 27.23 -11.78
C ARG A 56 7.38 26.32 -10.76
N LYS A 57 6.85 26.26 -9.54
CA LYS A 57 7.31 25.27 -8.56
C LYS A 57 7.27 23.91 -9.26
N ASN A 58 8.33 23.14 -9.15
CA ASN A 58 8.42 21.80 -9.73
C ASN A 58 7.59 20.82 -8.88
N GLU A 59 6.30 21.13 -8.76
CA GLU A 59 5.31 20.42 -7.97
C GLU A 59 4.32 19.75 -8.94
N ASP A 60 4.05 18.47 -8.70
CA ASP A 60 3.10 17.71 -9.51
C ASP A 60 1.66 18.15 -9.19
N VAL A 61 1.00 18.75 -10.17
CA VAL A 61 -0.40 19.21 -10.10
C VAL A 61 -1.36 18.28 -10.85
N SER A 62 -0.91 17.07 -11.22
CA SER A 62 -1.74 16.07 -11.89
C SER A 62 -2.78 15.44 -10.96
N LYS A 63 -3.76 14.73 -11.53
CA LYS A 63 -4.81 14.01 -10.76
C LYS A 63 -4.24 12.91 -9.84
N ASN A 64 -2.98 12.57 -10.01
CA ASN A 64 -2.26 11.56 -9.25
C ASN A 64 -1.68 12.12 -7.94
N ALA A 65 -1.61 13.45 -7.83
CA ALA A 65 -1.09 14.16 -6.66
C ALA A 65 -2.18 14.55 -5.64
N ALA A 66 -3.46 14.34 -5.97
CA ALA A 66 -4.57 14.74 -5.11
C ALA A 66 -4.76 13.75 -3.93
N LEU A 67 -4.74 14.26 -2.70
CA LEU A 67 -4.81 13.48 -1.46
C LEU A 67 -6.12 13.76 -0.70
N ILE A 68 -6.69 12.71 -0.10
CA ILE A 68 -7.70 12.82 0.94
C ILE A 68 -6.95 13.19 2.24
N PRO A 69 -7.32 14.29 2.92
CA PRO A 69 -6.65 14.68 4.15
C PRO A 69 -6.83 13.61 5.24
N PRO A 70 -5.85 13.43 6.12
CA PRO A 70 -5.96 12.53 7.27
C PRO A 70 -7.14 12.91 8.18
N GLY A 71 -7.69 11.92 8.89
CA GLY A 71 -8.77 12.15 9.85
C GLY A 71 -8.35 13.12 10.96
N PHE A 72 -9.27 13.97 11.41
CA PHE A 72 -9.03 14.92 12.50
C PHE A 72 -8.62 14.19 13.79
N GLY A 73 -7.52 14.63 14.41
CA GLY A 73 -6.96 14.02 15.64
C GLY A 73 -6.04 12.81 15.41
N THR A 74 -5.73 12.46 14.16
CA THR A 74 -4.71 11.42 13.86
C THR A 74 -3.30 11.98 14.00
N ALA A 75 -2.31 11.11 14.22
CA ALA A 75 -0.90 11.51 14.38
C ALA A 75 -0.33 12.25 13.15
N SER A 76 -0.94 12.05 11.97
CA SER A 76 -0.56 12.73 10.72
C SER A 76 -1.39 13.98 10.43
N ALA A 77 -2.35 14.37 11.29
CA ALA A 77 -3.25 15.50 11.01
C ALA A 77 -2.52 16.84 10.78
N ASP A 78 -1.39 17.05 11.48
CA ASP A 78 -0.59 18.27 11.38
C ASP A 78 0.66 18.12 10.50
N ALA A 79 0.84 16.96 9.85
CA ALA A 79 2.03 16.65 9.05
C ALA A 79 1.82 17.01 7.57
N LEU A 80 2.74 17.81 7.01
CA LEU A 80 2.74 18.21 5.60
C LEU A 80 2.87 17.00 4.67
N ASN A 81 2.19 17.05 3.51
CA ASN A 81 2.14 15.98 2.49
C ASN A 81 1.68 14.61 3.01
N THR A 82 0.83 14.59 4.04
CA THR A 82 0.19 13.35 4.51
C THR A 82 -1.25 13.25 4.03
N GLY A 83 -1.71 12.02 3.79
CA GLY A 83 -3.03 11.75 3.24
C GLY A 83 -3.06 10.47 2.42
N THR A 84 -4.24 10.10 1.95
CA THR A 84 -4.41 8.92 1.08
C THR A 84 -4.66 9.40 -0.35
N PRO A 85 -3.93 8.91 -1.38
CA PRO A 85 -4.15 9.33 -2.75
C PRO A 85 -5.56 9.00 -3.22
N LEU A 86 -6.20 9.97 -3.88
CA LEU A 86 -7.54 9.81 -4.48
C LEU A 86 -7.54 8.77 -5.61
N THR A 87 -6.41 8.56 -6.27
CA THR A 87 -6.23 7.58 -7.33
C THR A 87 -5.04 6.65 -7.04
N PRO A 88 -5.20 5.64 -6.15
CA PRO A 88 -4.09 4.81 -5.69
C PRO A 88 -3.31 4.10 -6.81
N ASN A 89 -3.97 3.76 -7.93
CA ASN A 89 -3.34 3.11 -9.09
C ASN A 89 -2.36 4.02 -9.86
N LEU A 90 -2.37 5.33 -9.62
CA LEU A 90 -1.52 6.30 -10.32
C LEU A 90 -0.58 7.05 -9.37
N ALA A 91 -0.64 6.75 -8.07
CA ALA A 91 0.15 7.43 -7.06
C ALA A 91 1.63 7.03 -7.16
N PRO A 92 2.57 7.99 -7.05
CA PRO A 92 3.99 7.70 -6.89
C PRO A 92 4.23 6.78 -5.69
N GLY A 93 4.85 5.62 -5.92
CA GLY A 93 5.01 4.53 -4.94
C GLY A 93 5.90 4.81 -3.71
N SER A 94 6.12 6.08 -3.38
CA SER A 94 7.05 6.53 -2.33
C SER A 94 6.49 7.62 -1.42
N MET A 95 5.17 7.85 -1.40
CA MET A 95 4.56 8.80 -0.46
C MET A 95 4.18 8.16 0.89
N PRO A 96 4.39 8.86 2.01
CA PRO A 96 3.98 8.39 3.33
C PRO A 96 2.46 8.26 3.40
N ALA A 97 1.97 7.05 3.68
CA ALA A 97 0.55 6.80 3.85
C ALA A 97 0.01 7.41 5.16
N THR A 98 -1.31 7.56 5.24
CA THR A 98 -2.04 7.96 6.45
C THR A 98 -1.60 7.10 7.66
N GLY A 99 -1.17 7.76 8.75
CA GLY A 99 -0.63 7.09 9.94
C GLY A 99 0.91 6.95 9.97
N ALA A 100 1.63 7.39 8.93
CA ALA A 100 3.08 7.46 8.94
C ALA A 100 3.59 8.75 9.61
N ALA A 101 4.58 8.63 10.50
CA ALA A 101 5.35 9.75 11.03
C ALA A 101 6.63 9.95 10.19
N VAL A 102 6.88 11.19 9.75
CA VAL A 102 8.09 11.56 8.99
C VAL A 102 9.13 12.12 9.95
N ASN A 103 10.13 11.32 10.32
CA ASN A 103 11.20 11.73 11.24
C ASN A 103 12.52 11.96 10.50
N GLY A 104 12.55 12.94 9.59
CA GLY A 104 13.76 13.51 8.95
C GLY A 104 14.68 12.54 8.18
N THR A 105 14.37 11.25 8.18
CA THR A 105 15.00 10.17 7.46
C THR A 105 13.99 9.70 6.42
N SER A 106 14.45 9.37 5.22
CA SER A 106 13.63 9.11 4.03
C SER A 106 12.77 7.83 4.10
N ALA A 107 12.45 7.34 5.30
CA ALA A 107 11.63 6.17 5.55
C ALA A 107 10.46 6.54 6.48
N PRO A 108 9.19 6.33 6.07
CA PRO A 108 8.04 6.54 6.94
C PRO A 108 8.06 5.55 8.12
N VAL A 109 7.81 6.04 9.33
CA VAL A 109 7.64 5.22 10.54
C VAL A 109 6.15 4.95 10.71
N PHE A 110 5.74 3.68 10.67
CA PHE A 110 4.33 3.28 10.82
C PHE A 110 4.01 2.84 12.25
N VAL A 111 2.85 3.27 12.75
CA VAL A 111 2.33 2.89 14.07
C VAL A 111 1.47 1.63 13.93
N PRO A 112 1.56 0.64 14.84
CA PRO A 112 0.73 -0.56 14.82
C PRO A 112 -0.77 -0.20 14.74
N GLY A 113 -1.48 -0.75 13.73
CA GLY A 113 -2.93 -0.55 13.52
C GLY A 113 -3.34 0.36 12.35
N SER A 114 -2.41 0.84 11.53
CA SER A 114 -2.73 1.69 10.37
C SER A 114 -3.11 0.85 9.13
N THR A 115 -4.19 1.22 8.44
CA THR A 115 -4.68 0.53 7.23
C THR A 115 -3.92 1.00 5.99
N ILE A 116 -3.21 0.08 5.34
CA ILE A 116 -2.50 0.34 4.07
C ILE A 116 -3.46 0.06 2.90
N PRO A 117 -3.60 0.94 1.90
CA PRO A 117 -4.32 0.60 0.68
C PRO A 117 -3.50 -0.41 -0.14
N THR A 118 -4.00 -1.65 -0.22
CA THR A 118 -3.44 -2.75 -1.01
C THR A 118 -3.42 -2.39 -2.50
N VAL A 119 -2.22 -2.34 -3.11
CA VAL A 119 -2.07 -2.37 -4.57
C VAL A 119 -2.02 -3.83 -5.00
N ASN A 120 -3.10 -4.31 -5.62
CA ASN A 120 -3.15 -5.63 -6.25
C ASN A 120 -2.29 -5.61 -7.53
N THR A 121 -1.07 -6.14 -7.46
CA THR A 121 -0.33 -6.57 -8.66
C THR A 121 -0.13 -8.08 -8.58
N PRO A 122 -0.36 -8.85 -9.65
CA PRO A 122 -0.14 -10.29 -9.64
C PRO A 122 1.33 -10.59 -9.30
N ALA A 123 1.53 -11.39 -8.27
CA ALA A 123 2.85 -11.71 -7.73
C ALA A 123 3.58 -12.73 -8.63
N ASP A 124 4.78 -12.35 -9.09
CA ASP A 124 5.84 -13.31 -9.40
C ASP A 124 6.63 -13.54 -8.09
N PRO A 125 6.94 -14.79 -7.71
CA PRO A 125 7.61 -15.09 -6.46
C PRO A 125 9.11 -14.87 -6.64
N GLU A 126 9.69 -14.04 -5.78
CA GLU A 126 11.12 -13.68 -5.76
C GLU A 126 11.50 -12.54 -6.72
N THR A 127 11.07 -11.33 -6.39
CA THR A 127 11.96 -10.15 -6.30
C THR A 127 11.07 -8.96 -5.95
N SER A 128 11.15 -8.47 -4.71
CA SER A 128 10.70 -7.11 -4.37
C SER A 128 11.19 -6.68 -3.00
N ALA A 129 11.60 -5.41 -2.96
CA ALA A 129 11.98 -4.53 -1.86
C ALA A 129 11.41 -4.89 -0.46
N PRO A 130 12.05 -4.45 0.65
CA PRO A 130 11.70 -4.88 2.01
C PRO A 130 10.27 -4.46 2.36
N SER A 131 9.29 -5.30 2.01
CA SER A 131 7.95 -5.19 2.54
C SER A 131 8.06 -5.50 4.02
N THR A 132 7.53 -4.60 4.85
CA THR A 132 7.40 -4.78 6.30
C THR A 132 6.94 -6.22 6.55
N GLY A 133 7.80 -6.99 7.22
CA GLY A 133 7.82 -8.44 7.22
C GLY A 133 6.68 -9.08 8.03
N TYR A 134 5.45 -8.71 7.72
CA TYR A 134 4.24 -9.28 8.29
C TYR A 134 3.30 -9.72 7.17
N THR A 135 2.69 -10.87 7.36
CA THR A 135 1.69 -11.48 6.49
C THR A 135 0.53 -11.91 7.38
N GLU A 136 -0.62 -11.30 7.15
CA GLU A 136 -1.87 -11.58 7.86
C GLU A 136 -2.48 -12.90 7.37
N VAL A 137 -3.25 -13.55 8.25
CA VAL A 137 -4.04 -14.72 7.90
C VAL A 137 -5.34 -14.30 7.21
N THR A 138 -5.44 -14.56 5.91
CA THR A 138 -6.64 -14.31 5.11
C THR A 138 -7.40 -15.60 4.78
N SER A 139 -8.67 -15.49 4.39
CA SER A 139 -9.56 -16.65 4.18
C SER A 139 -9.08 -17.59 3.06
N ASP A 140 -8.36 -17.07 2.07
CA ASP A 140 -7.79 -17.82 0.96
C ASP A 140 -6.59 -18.68 1.38
N LEU A 141 -5.94 -18.40 2.52
CA LEU A 141 -4.81 -19.18 3.04
C LEU A 141 -5.22 -20.52 3.66
N TYR A 142 -6.49 -20.71 3.98
CA TYR A 142 -6.98 -21.95 4.59
C TYR A 142 -7.11 -23.09 3.58
N TYR A 143 -6.51 -24.23 3.89
CA TYR A 143 -6.76 -25.49 3.18
C TYR A 143 -8.14 -26.08 3.52
N SER A 144 -8.59 -27.02 2.68
CA SER A 144 -9.75 -27.85 2.98
C SER A 144 -9.54 -28.56 4.34
N GLY A 145 -10.43 -28.31 5.30
CA GLY A 145 -10.31 -28.78 6.68
C GLY A 145 -9.81 -27.72 7.69
N GLY A 146 -9.68 -26.46 7.27
CA GLY A 146 -9.55 -25.30 8.17
C GLY A 146 -8.16 -25.10 8.79
N HIS A 147 -7.11 -25.65 8.20
CA HIS A 147 -5.72 -25.46 8.62
C HIS A 147 -5.00 -24.51 7.65
N LEU A 148 -4.00 -23.79 8.16
CA LEU A 148 -3.17 -22.84 7.41
C LEU A 148 -1.98 -23.50 6.72
N GLY A 149 -1.54 -24.63 7.28
CA GLY A 149 -0.37 -25.32 6.76
C GLY A 149 -0.06 -26.61 7.48
N THR A 150 1.08 -27.18 7.12
CA THR A 150 1.66 -28.37 7.74
C THR A 150 3.07 -28.06 8.20
N LEU A 151 3.35 -28.36 9.47
CA LEU A 151 4.67 -28.28 10.07
C LEU A 151 5.28 -29.68 10.13
N LYS A 152 6.52 -29.81 9.66
CA LYS A 152 7.29 -31.07 9.66
C LYS A 152 8.64 -30.85 10.33
N ILE A 153 9.01 -31.74 11.24
CA ILE A 153 10.32 -31.72 11.93
C ILE A 153 10.88 -33.15 11.89
N PRO A 154 11.75 -33.46 10.90
CA PRO A 154 12.23 -34.84 10.67
C PRO A 154 12.95 -35.46 11.87
N ALA A 155 13.80 -34.69 12.56
CA ALA A 155 14.61 -35.16 13.70
C ALA A 155 13.78 -35.81 14.84
N ILE A 156 12.52 -35.38 14.99
CA ILE A 156 11.60 -35.92 16.01
C ILE A 156 10.41 -36.67 15.41
N GLY A 157 10.42 -36.93 14.10
CA GLY A 157 9.34 -37.63 13.37
C GLY A 157 8.01 -36.89 13.41
N LEU A 158 8.03 -35.55 13.53
CA LEU A 158 6.81 -34.74 13.64
C LEU A 158 6.26 -34.38 12.26
N THR A 159 4.95 -34.56 12.09
CA THR A 159 4.16 -33.94 11.01
C THR A 159 2.80 -33.57 11.60
N VAL A 160 2.47 -32.28 11.60
CA VAL A 160 1.25 -31.78 12.24
C VAL A 160 0.65 -30.62 11.43
N LYS A 161 -0.68 -30.54 11.41
CA LYS A 161 -1.39 -29.40 10.82
C LYS A 161 -1.32 -28.18 11.74
N VAL A 162 -1.14 -27.01 11.15
CA VAL A 162 -1.14 -25.72 11.83
C VAL A 162 -2.50 -25.04 11.59
N TYR A 163 -3.18 -24.70 12.67
CA TYR A 163 -4.49 -24.05 12.68
C TYR A 163 -4.34 -22.64 13.25
N GLU A 164 -5.25 -21.73 12.90
CA GLU A 164 -5.26 -20.40 13.50
C GLU A 164 -5.74 -20.42 14.95
N GLY A 165 -5.05 -19.67 15.81
CA GLY A 165 -5.35 -19.53 17.22
C GLY A 165 -4.66 -20.56 18.12
N THR A 166 -4.55 -20.23 19.40
CA THR A 166 -3.91 -21.08 20.43
C THR A 166 -4.86 -21.48 21.56
N ASP A 167 -6.17 -21.45 21.31
CA ASP A 167 -7.16 -21.91 22.28
C ASP A 167 -7.19 -23.44 22.42
N SER A 168 -7.82 -23.94 23.49
CA SER A 168 -7.89 -25.38 23.77
C SER A 168 -8.57 -26.20 22.66
N LYS A 169 -9.52 -25.62 21.92
CA LYS A 169 -10.24 -26.30 20.83
C LYS A 169 -9.35 -26.43 19.60
N THR A 170 -8.53 -25.42 19.32
CA THR A 170 -7.54 -25.46 18.24
C THR A 170 -6.40 -26.41 18.57
N LEU A 171 -5.81 -26.32 19.76
CA LEU A 171 -4.69 -27.20 20.17
C LEU A 171 -5.10 -28.67 20.33
N ALA A 172 -6.41 -28.95 20.48
CA ALA A 172 -6.94 -30.31 20.43
C ALA A 172 -6.94 -30.92 19.02
N LYS A 173 -6.80 -30.12 17.95
CA LYS A 173 -6.76 -30.60 16.55
C LYS A 173 -5.34 -30.74 15.99
N GLY A 174 -4.40 -29.97 16.51
CA GLY A 174 -3.05 -29.87 15.97
C GLY A 174 -2.23 -28.77 16.64
N ALA A 175 -1.29 -28.21 15.89
CA ALA A 175 -0.55 -27.03 16.31
C ALA A 175 -1.36 -25.76 16.04
N GLY A 176 -1.25 -24.77 16.90
CA GLY A 176 -1.94 -23.48 16.82
C GLY A 176 -0.96 -22.35 16.51
N HIS A 177 -1.26 -21.52 15.52
CA HIS A 177 -0.55 -20.29 15.20
C HIS A 177 -1.01 -19.17 16.16
N PHE A 178 -0.08 -18.34 16.62
CA PHE A 178 -0.44 -17.15 17.40
C PHE A 178 -0.96 -16.06 16.47
N GLU A 179 -2.21 -15.64 16.67
CA GLU A 179 -2.94 -14.72 15.78
C GLU A 179 -2.28 -13.34 15.63
N GLU A 180 -1.47 -12.95 16.61
CA GLU A 180 -0.68 -11.71 16.63
C GLU A 180 0.67 -11.82 15.90
N THR A 181 1.02 -12.99 15.38
CA THR A 181 2.27 -13.22 14.63
C THR A 181 2.00 -13.41 13.15
N SER A 182 3.02 -13.26 12.32
CA SER A 182 2.82 -13.43 10.88
C SER A 182 2.72 -14.91 10.54
N ILE A 183 1.90 -15.25 9.54
CA ILE A 183 1.85 -16.61 9.00
C ILE A 183 2.94 -16.92 7.96
N TRP A 184 3.72 -15.92 7.51
CA TRP A 184 4.70 -16.15 6.44
C TRP A 184 5.94 -15.27 6.43
N ARG A 185 5.91 -13.99 6.79
CA ARG A 185 7.11 -13.13 6.77
C ARG A 185 7.52 -12.78 8.19
N GLY A 186 8.82 -12.63 8.44
CA GLY A 186 9.29 -12.34 9.80
C GLY A 186 9.13 -13.55 10.72
N ASN A 187 8.57 -13.36 11.91
CA ASN A 187 8.46 -14.41 12.93
C ASN A 187 7.08 -15.07 12.92
N ILE A 188 7.07 -16.37 12.70
CA ILE A 188 5.89 -17.23 12.76
C ILE A 188 5.91 -17.96 14.09
N ALA A 189 4.97 -17.66 14.99
CA ALA A 189 4.91 -18.37 16.26
C ALA A 189 3.84 -19.46 16.25
N VAL A 190 4.19 -20.63 16.77
CA VAL A 190 3.31 -21.80 16.81
C VAL A 190 3.39 -22.48 18.17
N ALA A 191 2.25 -22.87 18.74
CA ALA A 191 2.14 -23.62 19.98
C ALA A 191 1.51 -25.00 19.75
N ALA A 192 1.90 -26.00 20.54
CA ALA A 192 1.16 -27.25 20.64
C ALA A 192 1.34 -27.91 22.01
N HIS A 193 0.49 -28.88 22.33
CA HIS A 193 0.60 -29.63 23.58
C HIS A 193 1.86 -30.52 23.62
N ASN A 194 2.40 -30.71 24.83
CA ASN A 194 3.51 -31.63 25.11
C ASN A 194 3.05 -32.98 25.67
N ARG A 195 1.75 -33.13 25.97
CA ARG A 195 1.19 -34.25 26.74
C ARG A 195 -0.18 -34.68 26.20
N GLY A 196 -0.58 -35.90 26.58
CA GLY A 196 -1.84 -36.50 26.16
C GLY A 196 -1.79 -37.01 24.73
N THR A 197 -2.96 -37.33 24.18
CA THR A 197 -3.13 -37.90 22.84
C THR A 197 -2.65 -36.97 21.72
N ASN A 198 -2.66 -35.65 21.94
CA ASN A 198 -2.26 -34.62 20.98
C ASN A 198 -0.94 -33.95 21.37
N ASN A 199 0.04 -34.72 21.87
CA ASN A 199 1.34 -34.23 22.31
C ASN A 199 2.29 -33.87 21.16
N HIS A 200 1.80 -33.17 20.14
CA HIS A 200 2.55 -32.88 18.91
C HIS A 200 3.91 -32.25 19.17
N PHE A 201 4.05 -31.38 20.18
CA PHE A 201 5.33 -30.75 20.53
C PHE A 201 6.03 -31.42 21.73
N GLY A 202 5.63 -32.64 22.11
CA GLY A 202 6.20 -33.36 23.25
C GLY A 202 7.72 -33.55 23.21
N LYS A 203 8.34 -33.45 22.02
CA LYS A 203 9.77 -33.67 21.81
C LYS A 203 10.53 -32.46 21.26
N ILE A 204 9.93 -31.28 21.10
CA ILE A 204 10.67 -30.12 20.52
C ILE A 204 11.87 -29.68 21.37
N HIS A 205 11.85 -29.99 22.67
CA HIS A 205 12.95 -29.71 23.59
C HIS A 205 14.18 -30.61 23.42
N THR A 206 14.09 -31.63 22.57
CA THR A 206 15.21 -32.52 22.22
C THR A 206 15.83 -32.18 20.88
N LEU A 207 15.38 -31.09 20.24
CA LEU A 207 15.98 -30.61 19.00
C LEU A 207 17.39 -30.08 19.26
N GLU A 208 18.26 -30.27 18.29
CA GLU A 208 19.64 -29.78 18.31
C GLU A 208 19.78 -28.58 17.36
N LEU A 209 20.84 -27.79 17.55
CA LEU A 209 21.18 -26.74 16.62
C LEU A 209 21.50 -27.36 15.25
N GLY A 210 20.93 -26.80 14.18
CA GLY A 210 21.04 -27.40 12.84
C GLY A 210 19.84 -28.27 12.43
N ASP A 211 18.96 -28.66 13.36
CA ASP A 211 17.78 -29.45 13.00
C ASP A 211 16.83 -28.67 12.09
N GLU A 212 16.27 -29.37 11.10
CA GLU A 212 15.36 -28.76 10.13
C GLU A 212 13.91 -28.72 10.62
N ILE A 213 13.27 -27.58 10.38
CA ILE A 213 11.83 -27.37 10.55
C ILE A 213 11.29 -26.89 9.20
N THR A 214 10.32 -27.61 8.63
CA THR A 214 9.67 -27.22 7.37
C THR A 214 8.23 -26.79 7.64
N LEU A 215 7.88 -25.57 7.21
CA LEU A 215 6.51 -25.08 7.18
C LEU A 215 6.02 -25.03 5.72
N THR A 216 4.92 -25.72 5.43
CA THR A 216 4.23 -25.65 4.14
C THR A 216 2.88 -24.95 4.31
N THR A 217 2.67 -23.86 3.60
CA THR A 217 1.42 -23.09 3.54
C THR A 217 1.01 -22.92 2.08
N LYS A 218 -0.13 -22.26 1.84
CA LYS A 218 -0.52 -21.87 0.46
C LYS A 218 0.37 -20.80 -0.17
N LEU A 219 1.16 -20.08 0.63
CA LEU A 219 2.13 -19.09 0.15
C LEU A 219 3.44 -19.74 -0.30
N GLY A 220 3.66 -21.00 0.08
CA GLY A 220 4.85 -21.76 -0.27
C GLY A 220 5.32 -22.67 0.86
N THR A 221 6.48 -23.28 0.62
CA THR A 221 7.19 -24.09 1.59
C THR A 221 8.47 -23.39 1.99
N ARG A 222 8.76 -23.30 3.29
CA ARG A 222 10.02 -22.78 3.81
C ARG A 222 10.65 -23.74 4.80
N THR A 223 11.95 -23.93 4.67
CA THR A 223 12.78 -24.67 5.62
C THR A 223 13.53 -23.69 6.51
N TYR A 224 13.60 -24.04 7.79
CA TYR A 224 14.26 -23.30 8.84
C TYR A 224 15.24 -24.22 9.55
N GLU A 225 16.32 -23.64 10.07
CA GLU A 225 17.34 -24.33 10.84
C GLU A 225 17.28 -23.88 12.30
N VAL A 226 17.23 -24.82 13.25
CA VAL A 226 17.16 -24.52 14.68
C VAL A 226 18.43 -23.80 15.14
N VAL A 227 18.24 -22.62 15.74
CA VAL A 227 19.32 -21.77 16.28
C VAL A 227 19.26 -21.62 17.80
N SER A 228 18.15 -22.03 18.43
CA SER A 228 17.99 -21.95 19.88
C SER A 228 16.93 -22.91 20.40
N VAL A 229 17.23 -23.58 21.51
CA VAL A 229 16.28 -24.33 22.33
C VAL A 229 16.45 -23.85 23.76
N SER A 230 15.40 -23.28 24.34
CA SER A 230 15.48 -22.64 25.65
C SER A 230 14.25 -22.89 26.50
N LYS A 231 14.43 -22.87 27.81
CA LYS A 231 13.35 -22.91 28.79
C LYS A 231 13.07 -21.48 29.27
N VAL A 232 11.85 -21.01 29.05
CA VAL A 232 11.42 -19.65 29.38
C VAL A 232 10.22 -19.67 30.32
N LEU A 233 9.91 -18.53 30.96
CA LEU A 233 8.67 -18.39 31.73
C LEU A 233 7.45 -18.37 30.80
N GLU A 234 6.30 -18.82 31.29
CA GLU A 234 5.03 -18.66 30.56
C GLU A 234 4.72 -17.21 30.23
N THR A 235 5.14 -16.27 31.09
CA THR A 235 4.95 -14.84 30.92
C THR A 235 5.92 -14.21 29.92
N ASP A 236 6.96 -14.94 29.50
CA ASP A 236 7.91 -14.45 28.51
C ASP A 236 7.34 -14.61 27.09
N ARG A 237 6.79 -13.51 26.58
CA ARG A 237 6.27 -13.39 25.21
C ARG A 237 7.28 -12.84 24.21
N SER A 238 8.55 -12.67 24.58
CA SER A 238 9.56 -12.09 23.70
C SER A 238 9.78 -12.90 22.41
N GLY A 239 9.51 -14.21 22.44
CA GLY A 239 9.54 -15.07 21.25
C GLY A 239 8.40 -14.84 20.25
N LEU A 240 7.41 -14.00 20.56
CA LEU A 240 6.36 -13.59 19.61
C LEU A 240 6.70 -12.30 18.86
N ALA A 241 7.77 -11.60 19.25
CA ALA A 241 8.15 -10.34 18.63
C ALA A 241 8.42 -10.52 17.13
N ALA A 242 7.98 -9.56 16.33
CA ALA A 242 8.24 -9.55 14.89
C ALA A 242 9.74 -9.41 14.61
N THR A 243 10.19 -10.05 13.53
CA THR A 243 11.58 -10.03 13.07
C THR A 243 11.66 -9.58 11.61
N THR A 244 12.78 -8.99 11.22
CA THR A 244 13.08 -8.70 9.81
C THR A 244 13.49 -9.96 9.05
N GLU A 245 14.18 -10.86 9.73
CA GLU A 245 14.56 -12.18 9.22
C GLU A 245 13.38 -13.14 9.33
N ASN A 246 13.26 -14.08 8.39
CA ASN A 246 12.25 -15.12 8.47
C ASN A 246 12.64 -16.12 9.55
N MET A 247 11.81 -16.24 10.58
CA MET A 247 12.00 -17.09 11.75
C MET A 247 10.72 -17.87 12.03
N ILE A 248 10.86 -19.04 12.63
CA ILE A 248 9.76 -19.77 13.25
C ILE A 248 10.08 -20.01 14.72
N THR A 249 9.13 -19.70 15.60
CA THR A 249 9.23 -19.89 17.04
C THR A 249 8.20 -20.91 17.50
N LEU A 250 8.65 -22.00 18.14
CA LEU A 250 7.79 -23.07 18.63
C LEU A 250 7.69 -23.05 20.15
N TYR A 251 6.46 -23.15 20.66
CA TYR A 251 6.17 -23.14 22.09
C TYR A 251 5.46 -24.41 22.55
N THR A 252 5.92 -24.98 23.67
CA THR A 252 5.15 -26.00 24.39
C THR A 252 5.37 -25.92 25.90
N CYS A 253 4.50 -26.55 26.70
CA CYS A 253 4.67 -26.60 28.15
C CYS A 253 5.91 -27.41 28.56
N VAL A 254 6.48 -27.09 29.73
CA VAL A 254 7.46 -27.96 30.38
C VAL A 254 6.74 -29.00 31.23
N MET A 255 7.25 -30.24 31.20
CA MET A 255 6.65 -31.34 31.94
C MET A 255 6.61 -31.06 33.45
N ASN A 256 5.43 -31.17 34.05
CA ASN A 256 5.17 -30.93 35.50
C ASN A 256 5.60 -29.54 36.00
N GLN A 257 5.77 -28.56 35.11
CA GLN A 257 6.26 -27.23 35.45
C GLN A 257 5.39 -26.19 34.73
N ARG A 258 4.26 -25.86 35.36
CA ARG A 258 3.23 -24.99 34.77
C ARG A 258 3.78 -23.64 34.35
N ASP A 259 4.69 -23.07 35.12
CA ASP A 259 5.16 -21.69 34.93
C ASP A 259 6.20 -21.56 33.80
N TYR A 260 6.55 -22.67 33.13
CA TYR A 260 7.59 -22.71 32.11
C TYR A 260 7.11 -23.23 30.77
N ARG A 261 7.76 -22.75 29.72
CA ARG A 261 7.61 -23.20 28.34
C ARG A 261 8.97 -23.59 27.76
N TRP A 262 8.98 -24.58 26.89
CA TRP A 262 10.06 -24.76 25.93
C TRP A 262 9.81 -23.84 24.75
N CYS A 263 10.82 -23.05 24.40
CA CYS A 263 10.86 -22.11 23.29
C CYS A 263 11.99 -22.52 22.35
N VAL A 264 11.63 -22.94 21.14
CA VAL A 264 12.57 -23.27 20.06
C VAL A 264 12.49 -22.17 19.03
N LYS A 265 13.64 -21.64 18.60
CA LYS A 265 13.72 -20.67 17.50
C LYS A 265 14.53 -21.27 16.36
N ALA A 266 14.05 -21.10 15.15
CA ALA A 266 14.73 -21.51 13.93
C ALA A 266 14.64 -20.40 12.88
N VAL A 267 15.72 -20.19 12.13
CA VAL A 267 15.84 -19.13 11.11
C VAL A 267 15.79 -19.76 9.73
N ALA A 268 15.17 -19.09 8.77
CA ALA A 268 15.08 -19.56 7.40
C ALA A 268 16.47 -19.73 6.77
N GLN A 269 16.64 -20.79 5.99
CA GLN A 269 17.82 -21.04 5.16
C GLN A 269 17.85 -20.12 3.94
#